data_AF-Q6PRW7-F1
#
_entry.id   AF-Q6PRW7-F1
#
_cell.length_a   1.000
_cell.length_b   1.000
_cell.length_c   1.000
_cell.angle_alpha   90.00
_cell.angle_beta   90.00
_cell.angle_gamma   90.00
#
_symmetry.space_group_name_H-M   'P 1'
#
loop_
_entity.id
_entity.type
_entity.pdbx_description
1 polymer ?
#
loop_
_entity_poly.entity_id
_entity_poly.type
_entity_poly.pdbx_seq_one_letter_code
_entity_poly.pdbx_strand_id
1 'polypeptide(L)'
;SFAALNRTGEGIVQKLSPTDGSFLKDKLAGLNQRWNAIFAEVKDRWPRLKGENKQVMEYRRRLGEIMCWLTEAENAMQKRSAAELEENFQELTDLTQEMDVQAEKLKWLNRTELEMLSDKSLSLHEREKISESLRIVNSTWNKICREVPSTLKEHIQEPCSVSQTRIAAHPGVQKVVLVSSASDIPVQSPRTSEISIPAVLDKTITELADWL
;
A
#
# COMPACT_ATOMS: atom_id res chain seq x y z
N SER A 1 9.54 39.48 -33.00
CA SER A 1 8.25 39.06 -32.41
C SER A 1 7.17 39.09 -33.47
N PHE A 2 6.07 38.36 -33.28
CA PHE A 2 4.95 38.33 -34.23
C PHE A 2 4.34 39.73 -34.46
N ALA A 3 4.29 40.55 -33.40
CA ALA A 3 3.88 41.95 -33.50
C ALA A 3 4.83 42.81 -34.36
N ALA A 4 6.14 42.54 -34.34
CA ALA A 4 7.10 43.25 -35.20
C ALA A 4 6.93 42.86 -36.67
N LEU A 5 6.64 41.60 -36.97
CA LEU A 5 6.36 41.12 -38.31
C LEU A 5 5.14 41.83 -38.91
N ASN A 6 4.04 41.90 -38.16
CA ASN A 6 2.84 42.60 -38.61
C ASN A 6 3.09 44.09 -38.83
N ARG A 7 3.82 44.76 -37.93
CA ARG A 7 4.19 46.18 -38.10
C ARG A 7 4.99 46.42 -39.37
N THR A 8 5.98 45.57 -39.66
CA THR A 8 6.76 45.67 -40.90
C THR A 8 5.90 45.37 -42.12
N GLY A 9 5.03 44.36 -42.04
CA GLY A 9 4.11 43.99 -43.12
C GLY A 9 3.16 45.13 -43.50
N GLU A 10 2.52 45.76 -42.52
CA GLU A 10 1.65 46.92 -42.72
C GLU A 10 2.42 48.10 -43.33
N GLY A 11 3.65 48.35 -42.89
CA GLY A 11 4.52 49.39 -43.46
C GLY A 11 4.92 49.13 -44.92
N ILE A 12 5.01 47.88 -45.34
CA ILE A 12 5.25 47.50 -46.74
C ILE A 12 3.97 47.65 -47.57
N VAL A 13 2.81 47.22 -47.05
CA VAL A 13 1.50 47.37 -47.72
C VAL A 13 1.24 48.83 -48.13
N GLN A 14 1.60 49.80 -47.28
CA GLN A 14 1.44 51.23 -47.57
C GLN A 14 2.28 51.75 -48.75
N LYS A 15 3.33 51.03 -49.15
CA LYS A 15 4.24 51.40 -50.24
C LYS A 15 3.96 50.64 -51.55
N LEU A 16 3.07 49.66 -51.51
CA LEU A 16 2.75 48.80 -52.64
C LEU A 16 1.57 49.35 -53.45
N SER A 17 1.43 48.83 -54.67
CA SER A 17 0.22 49.05 -55.47
C SER A 17 -1.02 48.48 -54.74
N PRO A 18 -2.25 48.93 -55.07
CA PRO A 18 -3.46 48.39 -54.44
C PRO A 18 -3.57 46.86 -54.56
N THR A 19 -3.21 46.30 -55.71
CA THR A 19 -3.25 44.86 -55.98
C THR A 19 -2.23 44.11 -55.12
N ASP A 20 -0.97 44.53 -55.13
CA ASP A 20 0.10 43.85 -54.39
C ASP A 20 -0.07 44.02 -52.87
N GLY A 21 -0.55 45.19 -52.44
CA GLY A 21 -0.89 45.48 -51.05
C GLY A 21 -2.02 44.59 -50.54
N SER A 22 -3.08 44.40 -51.35
CA SER A 22 -4.18 43.49 -51.00
C SER A 22 -3.70 42.04 -50.87
N PHE A 23 -2.87 41.58 -51.81
CA PHE A 23 -2.30 40.24 -51.77
C PHE A 23 -1.44 40.00 -50.52
N LEU A 24 -0.57 40.94 -50.18
CA LEU A 24 0.26 40.85 -48.97
C LEU A 24 -0.59 40.85 -47.70
N LYS A 25 -1.65 41.67 -47.65
CA LYS A 25 -2.58 41.71 -46.52
C LYS A 25 -3.26 40.36 -46.30
N ASP A 26 -3.70 39.69 -47.36
CA ASP A 26 -4.29 38.34 -47.28
C ASP A 26 -3.29 37.31 -46.74
N LYS A 27 -2.02 37.40 -47.14
CA LYS A 27 -0.96 36.53 -46.61
C LYS A 27 -0.70 36.77 -45.13
N LEU A 28 -0.65 38.04 -44.70
CA LEU A 28 -0.51 38.40 -43.29
C LEU A 28 -1.72 37.92 -42.47
N ALA A 29 -2.93 38.07 -43.00
CA ALA A 29 -4.14 37.57 -42.34
C ALA A 29 -4.10 36.04 -42.15
N GLY A 30 -3.71 35.28 -43.18
CA GLY A 30 -3.56 33.83 -43.07
C GLY A 30 -2.46 33.41 -42.08
N LEU A 31 -1.37 34.18 -42.00
CA LEU A 31 -0.32 33.94 -41.01
C LEU A 31 -0.81 34.23 -39.58
N ASN A 32 -1.51 35.35 -39.38
CA ASN A 32 -2.14 35.71 -38.10
C ASN A 32 -3.11 34.64 -37.63
N GLN A 33 -3.94 34.11 -38.53
CA GLN A 33 -4.85 33.04 -38.21
C GLN A 33 -4.11 31.79 -37.72
N ARG A 34 -3.08 31.34 -38.44
CA ARG A 34 -2.29 30.16 -38.03
C ARG A 34 -1.55 30.38 -36.72
N TRP A 35 -0.95 31.55 -36.52
CA TRP A 35 -0.28 31.89 -35.27
C TRP A 35 -1.24 31.90 -34.09
N ASN A 36 -2.43 32.50 -34.26
CA ASN A 36 -3.46 32.51 -33.23
C ASN A 36 -3.96 31.10 -32.90
N ALA A 37 -4.10 30.23 -33.90
CA ALA A 37 -4.45 28.82 -33.69
C ALA A 37 -3.38 28.09 -32.85
N ILE A 38 -2.10 28.23 -33.22
CA ILE A 38 -0.98 27.65 -32.45
C ILE A 38 -0.95 28.22 -31.03
N PHE A 39 -1.09 29.53 -30.88
CA PHE A 39 -1.07 30.18 -29.57
C PHE A 39 -2.23 29.70 -28.69
N ALA A 40 -3.43 29.54 -29.25
CA ALA A 40 -4.58 29.00 -28.53
C ALA A 40 -4.35 27.54 -28.09
N GLU A 41 -3.80 26.70 -28.97
CA GLU A 41 -3.45 25.31 -28.66
C GLU A 41 -2.37 25.21 -27.57
N VAL A 42 -1.32 26.03 -27.65
CA VAL A 42 -0.30 26.13 -26.61
C VAL A 42 -0.91 26.61 -25.30
N LYS A 43 -1.79 27.63 -25.33
CA LYS A 43 -2.45 28.16 -24.14
C LYS A 43 -3.42 27.16 -23.50
N ASP A 44 -4.09 26.30 -24.27
CA ASP A 44 -4.94 25.21 -23.76
C ASP A 44 -4.10 24.06 -23.16
N ARG A 45 -2.97 23.73 -23.78
CA ARG A 45 -2.04 22.70 -23.29
C ARG A 45 -1.23 23.16 -22.10
N TRP A 46 -0.94 24.45 -21.99
CA TRP A 46 -0.05 25.01 -20.96
C TRP A 46 -0.53 24.73 -19.53
N PRO A 47 -1.82 24.92 -19.16
CA PRO A 47 -2.34 24.51 -17.85
C PRO A 47 -2.23 23.00 -17.60
N ARG A 48 -2.35 22.17 -18.63
CA ARG A 48 -2.28 20.70 -18.54
C ARG A 48 -0.85 20.18 -18.37
N LEU A 49 0.13 20.95 -18.85
CA LEU A 49 1.56 20.66 -18.70
C LEU A 49 2.16 21.26 -17.42
N LYS A 50 1.71 22.47 -17.04
CA LYS A 50 2.22 23.19 -15.86
C LYS A 50 1.50 22.79 -14.57
N GLY A 51 0.23 22.42 -14.65
CA GLY A 51 -0.41 21.65 -13.61
C GLY A 51 -0.12 20.20 -13.91
N GLU A 52 0.77 19.55 -13.15
CA GLU A 52 0.62 18.13 -12.92
C GLU A 52 -0.88 17.91 -12.64
N ASN A 53 -1.54 17.00 -13.37
CA ASN A 53 -2.97 16.79 -13.19
C ASN A 53 -3.24 16.69 -11.67
N LYS A 54 -4.20 17.46 -11.16
CA LYS A 54 -4.48 17.50 -9.71
C LYS A 54 -4.62 16.10 -9.13
N GLN A 55 -5.15 15.16 -9.91
CA GLN A 55 -5.22 13.75 -9.56
C GLN A 55 -3.85 13.07 -9.46
N VAL A 56 -2.93 13.32 -10.40
CA VAL A 56 -1.53 12.87 -10.36
C VAL A 56 -0.80 13.40 -9.12
N MET A 57 -0.95 14.70 -8.82
CA MET A 57 -0.34 15.31 -7.63
C MET A 57 -0.87 14.68 -6.34
N GLU A 58 -2.19 14.58 -6.22
CA GLU A 58 -2.83 13.99 -5.06
C GLU A 58 -2.44 12.52 -4.87
N TYR A 59 -2.32 11.78 -5.96
CA TYR A 59 -1.85 10.41 -5.95
C TYR A 59 -0.42 10.30 -5.43
N ARG A 60 0.51 11.09 -5.98
CA ARG A 60 1.91 11.13 -5.53
C ARG A 60 2.02 11.53 -4.06
N ARG A 61 1.23 12.51 -3.61
CA ARG A 61 1.20 12.95 -2.21
C ARG A 61 0.79 11.81 -1.28
N ARG A 62 -0.36 11.16 -1.56
CA ARG A 62 -0.85 10.05 -0.74
C ARG A 62 0.10 8.85 -0.74
N LEU A 63 0.71 8.55 -1.89
CA LEU A 63 1.71 7.50 -2.01
C LEU A 63 2.96 7.82 -1.17
N GLY A 64 3.43 9.07 -1.19
CA GLY A 64 4.55 9.51 -0.35
C GLY A 64 4.23 9.43 1.14
N GLU A 65 3.02 9.82 1.54
CA GLU A 65 2.57 9.73 2.94
C GLU A 65 2.54 8.31 3.46
N ILE A 66 1.99 7.36 2.68
CA ILE A 66 1.95 5.97 3.12
C ILE A 66 3.35 5.35 3.14
N MET A 67 4.24 5.70 2.20
CA MET A 67 5.64 5.28 2.25
C MET A 67 6.36 5.80 3.50
N CYS A 68 6.13 7.06 3.87
CA CYS A 68 6.68 7.65 5.10
C CYS A 68 6.18 6.90 6.33
N TRP A 69 4.87 6.71 6.44
CA TRP A 69 4.25 6.00 7.56
C TRP A 69 4.74 4.54 7.64
N LEU A 70 4.84 3.82 6.53
CA LEU A 70 5.36 2.46 6.50
C LEU A 70 6.81 2.40 7.00
N THR A 71 7.63 3.38 6.63
CA THR A 71 9.03 3.48 7.10
C THR A 71 9.09 3.74 8.60
N GLU A 72 8.24 4.62 9.12
CA GLU A 72 8.13 4.90 10.56
C GLU A 72 7.66 3.65 11.33
N ALA A 73 6.67 2.94 10.80
CA ALA A 73 6.16 1.70 11.34
C ALA A 73 7.25 0.63 11.42
N GLU A 74 7.98 0.37 10.33
CA GLU A 74 9.08 -0.61 10.32
C GLU A 74 10.20 -0.23 11.31
N ASN A 75 10.53 1.06 11.41
CA ASN A 75 11.53 1.54 12.36
C ASN A 75 11.07 1.38 13.82
N ALA A 76 9.81 1.67 14.12
CA ALA A 76 9.23 1.46 15.45
C ALA A 76 9.31 -0.03 15.83
N MET A 77 8.96 -0.92 14.89
CA MET A 77 9.06 -2.36 15.09
C MET A 77 10.50 -2.84 15.30
N GLN A 78 11.47 -2.30 14.57
CA GLN A 78 12.87 -2.66 14.72
C GLN A 78 13.45 -2.18 16.05
N LYS A 79 13.15 -0.96 16.50
CA LYS A 79 13.57 -0.42 17.80
C LYS A 79 13.04 -1.26 18.97
N ARG A 80 11.82 -1.78 18.83
CA ARG A 80 11.17 -2.63 19.85
C ARG A 80 11.88 -3.96 20.10
N SER A 81 12.54 -4.52 19.09
CA SER A 81 13.41 -5.69 19.29
C SER A 81 14.61 -5.43 20.22
N ALA A 82 14.87 -4.17 20.58
CA ALA A 82 16.06 -3.72 21.29
C ALA A 82 15.82 -2.91 22.60
N ALA A 83 14.58 -2.54 22.98
CA ALA A 83 14.31 -1.56 24.06
C ALA A 83 13.08 -1.85 24.96
N GLU A 84 12.96 -1.10 26.08
CA GLU A 84 12.09 -1.31 27.26
C GLU A 84 10.55 -1.33 27.02
N LEU A 85 9.85 -2.17 27.80
CA LEU A 85 8.52 -2.76 27.56
C LEU A 85 7.32 -1.78 27.48
N GLU A 86 7.36 -0.65 28.19
CA GLU A 86 6.16 0.17 28.47
C GLU A 86 5.93 1.28 27.42
N GLU A 87 6.97 2.02 27.03
CA GLU A 87 6.89 2.98 25.91
C GLU A 87 6.53 2.25 24.59
N ASN A 88 7.03 1.02 24.42
CA ASN A 88 6.74 0.17 23.27
C ASN A 88 5.25 -0.18 23.10
N PHE A 89 4.50 -0.32 24.20
CA PHE A 89 3.09 -0.73 24.15
C PHE A 89 2.18 0.42 23.71
N GLN A 90 2.44 1.64 24.18
CA GLN A 90 1.69 2.82 23.76
C GLN A 90 1.90 3.10 22.27
N GLU A 91 3.16 3.09 21.81
CA GLU A 91 3.46 3.27 20.39
C GLU A 91 2.85 2.17 19.50
N LEU A 92 2.69 0.94 20.00
CA LEU A 92 2.05 -0.16 19.26
C LEU A 92 0.55 0.07 19.11
N THR A 93 -0.07 0.60 20.15
CA THR A 93 -1.49 0.98 20.15
C THR A 93 -1.74 2.12 19.18
N ASP A 94 -0.89 3.15 19.21
CA ASP A 94 -0.97 4.31 18.30
C ASP A 94 -0.78 3.87 16.84
N LEU A 95 0.19 2.99 16.58
CA LEU A 95 0.41 2.43 15.25
C LEU A 95 -0.82 1.66 14.75
N THR A 96 -1.43 0.86 15.62
CA THR A 96 -2.64 0.08 15.30
C THR A 96 -3.82 0.99 15.00
N GLN A 97 -3.97 2.11 15.71
CA GLN A 97 -5.03 3.09 15.44
C GLN A 97 -4.83 3.78 14.08
N GLU A 98 -3.59 4.14 13.74
CA GLU A 98 -3.28 4.79 12.46
C GLU A 98 -3.43 3.84 11.26
N MET A 99 -3.34 2.52 11.47
CA MET A 99 -3.55 1.52 10.41
C MET A 99 -4.89 1.71 9.69
N ASP A 100 -5.98 2.02 10.40
CA ASP A 100 -7.29 2.17 9.74
C ASP A 100 -7.31 3.35 8.75
N VAL A 101 -6.67 4.47 9.11
CA VAL A 101 -6.55 5.65 8.26
C VAL A 101 -5.71 5.35 7.02
N GLN A 102 -4.59 4.64 7.21
CA GLN A 102 -3.68 4.28 6.12
C GLN A 102 -4.30 3.19 5.22
N ALA A 103 -5.12 2.29 5.76
CA ALA A 103 -5.84 1.29 4.99
C ALA A 103 -6.81 1.92 3.98
N GLU A 104 -7.57 2.94 4.40
CA GLU A 104 -8.46 3.67 3.50
C GLU A 104 -7.69 4.45 2.43
N LYS A 105 -6.54 5.04 2.80
CA LYS A 105 -5.64 5.71 1.85
C LYS A 105 -5.11 4.72 0.82
N LEU A 106 -4.68 3.53 1.24
CA LEU A 106 -4.17 2.48 0.37
C LEU A 106 -5.26 1.91 -0.56
N LYS A 107 -6.49 1.72 -0.06
CA LYS A 107 -7.64 1.34 -0.90
C LYS A 107 -7.88 2.36 -2.00
N TRP A 108 -7.83 3.65 -1.67
CA TRP A 108 -7.97 4.72 -2.65
C TRP A 108 -6.85 4.70 -3.70
N LEU A 109 -5.59 4.49 -3.27
CA LEU A 109 -4.44 4.38 -4.19
C LEU A 109 -4.63 3.23 -5.17
N ASN A 110 -4.92 2.03 -4.67
CA ASN A 110 -5.12 0.84 -5.51
C ASN A 110 -6.30 0.99 -6.49
N ARG A 111 -7.41 1.61 -6.05
CA ARG A 111 -8.57 1.87 -6.94
C ARG A 111 -8.24 2.86 -8.06
N THR A 112 -7.42 3.86 -7.76
CA THR A 112 -7.17 5.00 -8.66
C THR A 112 -5.96 4.77 -9.57
N GLU A 113 -5.16 3.73 -9.33
CA GLU A 113 -3.91 3.46 -10.06
C GLU A 113 -4.10 3.47 -11.58
N LEU A 114 -5.08 2.72 -12.11
CA LEU A 114 -5.26 2.60 -13.56
C LEU A 114 -5.65 3.93 -14.22
N GLU A 115 -6.54 4.69 -13.58
CA GLU A 115 -6.94 6.03 -14.05
C GLU A 115 -5.75 6.98 -14.03
N MET A 116 -4.94 6.92 -12.98
CA MET A 116 -3.75 7.74 -12.80
C MET A 116 -2.68 7.41 -13.84
N LEU A 117 -2.36 6.13 -14.06
CA LEU A 117 -1.36 5.69 -15.04
C LEU A 117 -1.78 5.98 -16.48
N SER A 118 -3.08 6.10 -16.74
CA SER A 118 -3.61 6.47 -18.06
C SER A 118 -3.42 7.96 -18.39
N ASP A 119 -2.93 8.76 -17.44
CA ASP A 119 -2.68 10.18 -17.67
C ASP A 119 -1.61 10.39 -18.77
N LYS A 120 -1.93 11.30 -19.69
CA LYS A 120 -1.07 11.69 -20.81
C LYS A 120 0.05 12.64 -20.39
N SER A 121 -0.07 13.28 -19.21
CA SER A 121 0.98 14.13 -18.65
C SER A 121 2.16 13.32 -18.11
N LEU A 122 1.96 12.02 -17.83
CA LEU A 122 3.02 11.14 -17.33
C LEU A 122 3.87 10.61 -18.49
N SER A 123 5.18 10.62 -18.32
CA SER A 123 6.09 9.83 -19.14
C SER A 123 5.99 8.33 -18.82
N LEU A 124 6.48 7.49 -19.72
CA LEU A 124 6.55 6.03 -19.51
C LEU A 124 7.33 5.69 -18.23
N HIS A 125 8.50 6.31 -18.06
CA HIS A 125 9.35 6.11 -16.89
C HIS A 125 8.65 6.49 -15.57
N GLU A 126 7.88 7.58 -15.56
CA GLU A 126 7.13 7.98 -14.37
C GLU A 126 6.04 6.98 -14.02
N ARG A 127 5.34 6.43 -15.02
CA ARG A 127 4.32 5.38 -14.78
C ARG A 127 4.95 4.15 -14.15
N GLU A 128 6.07 3.67 -14.69
CA GLU A 128 6.81 2.53 -14.15
C GLU A 128 7.23 2.76 -12.70
N LYS A 129 7.83 3.93 -12.41
CA LYS A 129 8.26 4.29 -11.06
C LYS A 129 7.09 4.31 -10.07
N ILE A 130 5.94 4.83 -10.48
CA ILE A 130 4.74 4.92 -9.63
C ILE A 130 4.18 3.53 -9.35
N SER A 131 4.04 2.68 -10.38
CA SER A 131 3.54 1.32 -10.21
C SER A 131 4.48 0.48 -9.33
N GLU A 132 5.79 0.61 -9.54
CA GLU A 132 6.78 -0.05 -8.69
C GLU A 132 6.71 0.42 -7.23
N SER A 133 6.56 1.73 -7.01
CA SER A 133 6.42 2.29 -5.66
C SER A 133 5.15 1.79 -4.97
N LEU A 134 4.02 1.71 -5.69
CA LEU A 134 2.78 1.15 -5.15
C LEU A 134 2.93 -0.35 -4.83
N ARG A 135 3.62 -1.11 -5.68
CA ARG A 135 3.92 -2.53 -5.44
C ARG A 135 4.71 -2.72 -4.14
N ILE A 136 5.74 -1.90 -3.92
CA ILE A 136 6.52 -1.89 -2.68
C ILE A 136 5.62 -1.55 -1.48
N VAL A 137 4.83 -0.48 -1.57
CA VAL A 137 3.88 -0.08 -0.51
C VAL A 137 2.93 -1.23 -0.17
N ASN A 138 2.32 -1.87 -1.16
CA ASN A 138 1.41 -3.01 -0.94
C ASN A 138 2.13 -4.19 -0.26
N SER A 139 3.37 -4.49 -0.66
CA SER A 139 4.17 -5.56 -0.06
C SER A 139 4.50 -5.26 1.41
N THR A 140 4.99 -4.05 1.70
CA THR A 140 5.36 -3.62 3.05
C THR A 140 4.13 -3.49 3.95
N TRP A 141 3.01 -2.98 3.43
CA TRP A 141 1.73 -2.93 4.13
C TRP A 141 1.28 -4.33 4.58
N ASN A 142 1.33 -5.32 3.69
CA ASN A 142 0.98 -6.70 4.00
C ASN A 142 1.89 -7.31 5.07
N LYS A 143 3.18 -6.94 5.09
CA LYS A 143 4.13 -7.35 6.13
C LYS A 143 3.74 -6.75 7.48
N ILE A 144 3.58 -5.43 7.56
CA ILE A 144 3.18 -4.72 8.78
C ILE A 144 1.85 -5.22 9.33
N CYS A 145 0.86 -5.48 8.46
CA CYS A 145 -0.44 -6.02 8.89
C CYS A 145 -0.36 -7.39 9.55
N ARG A 146 0.69 -8.18 9.28
CA ARG A 146 0.91 -9.46 9.96
C ARG A 146 1.66 -9.28 11.26
N GLU A 147 2.70 -8.45 11.25
CA GLU A 147 3.67 -8.36 12.35
C GLU A 147 3.18 -7.46 13.52
N VAL A 148 2.39 -6.41 13.24
CA VAL A 148 1.86 -5.51 14.30
C VAL A 148 0.85 -6.23 15.21
N PRO A 149 -0.15 -6.96 14.70
CA PRO A 149 -1.08 -7.69 15.57
C PRO A 149 -0.45 -8.90 16.26
N SER A 150 0.56 -9.55 15.66
CA SER A 150 1.23 -10.71 16.28
C SER A 150 2.05 -10.29 17.50
N THR A 151 2.80 -9.20 17.40
CA THR A 151 3.61 -8.67 18.52
C THR A 151 2.75 -8.19 19.70
N LEU A 152 1.56 -7.63 19.43
CA LEU A 152 0.61 -7.28 20.48
C LEU A 152 0.07 -8.52 21.21
N LYS A 153 -0.25 -9.59 20.47
CA LYS A 153 -0.74 -10.84 21.07
C LYS A 153 0.31 -11.53 21.93
N GLU A 154 1.56 -11.54 21.50
CA GLU A 154 2.68 -12.08 22.30
C GLU A 154 2.82 -11.32 23.63
N HIS A 155 2.77 -9.98 23.61
CA HIS A 155 2.83 -9.17 24.82
C HIS A 155 1.65 -9.36 25.78
N ILE A 156 0.42 -9.50 25.26
CA ILE A 156 -0.77 -9.72 26.10
C ILE A 156 -0.79 -11.14 26.69
N GLN A 157 -0.18 -12.11 26.00
CA GLN A 157 -0.15 -13.51 26.42
C GLN A 157 1.02 -13.84 27.39
N GLU A 158 2.00 -12.95 27.54
CA GLU A 158 3.15 -13.14 28.44
C GLU A 158 3.02 -12.70 29.93
N PRO A 159 1.84 -12.58 30.58
CA PRO A 159 1.77 -12.50 32.04
C PRO A 159 1.27 -13.81 32.64
N CYS A 160 2.11 -14.86 32.64
CA CYS A 160 2.27 -15.85 33.73
C CYS A 160 2.93 -17.14 33.21
N SER A 161 4.24 -17.18 33.27
CA SER A 161 4.97 -18.44 33.51
C SER A 161 6.14 -18.12 34.42
N VAL A 162 5.83 -17.62 35.62
CA VAL A 162 6.78 -17.67 36.73
C VAL A 162 6.98 -19.16 37.02
N SER A 163 8.11 -19.68 36.53
CA SER A 163 8.59 -21.00 36.90
C SER A 163 8.68 -21.06 38.42
N GLN A 164 7.79 -21.82 39.06
CA GLN A 164 7.92 -22.15 40.47
C GLN A 164 9.25 -22.89 40.67
N THR A 165 10.27 -22.15 41.12
CA THR A 165 11.46 -22.73 41.74
C THR A 165 11.01 -23.47 42.99
N ARG A 166 10.74 -24.78 42.87
CA ARG A 166 10.59 -25.65 44.03
C ARG A 166 11.98 -25.83 44.64
N ILE A 167 12.29 -25.02 45.64
CA ILE A 167 13.36 -25.31 46.58
C ILE A 167 12.91 -26.53 47.40
N ALA A 168 13.52 -27.68 47.13
CA ALA A 168 13.32 -28.88 47.91
C ALA A 168 13.97 -28.70 49.30
N ALA A 169 13.15 -28.53 50.33
CA ALA A 169 13.59 -28.68 51.71
C ALA A 169 13.43 -30.14 52.12
N HIS A 170 14.55 -30.80 52.44
CA HIS A 170 14.57 -32.10 53.08
C HIS A 170 14.17 -31.97 54.56
N PRO A 171 13.41 -32.94 55.11
CA PRO A 171 13.56 -33.29 56.51
C PRO A 171 13.95 -34.76 56.70
N GLY A 172 14.78 -34.98 57.72
CA GLY A 172 15.36 -36.25 58.10
C GLY A 172 14.38 -37.25 58.73
N VAL A 173 14.93 -38.45 58.86
CA VAL A 173 14.37 -39.75 59.23
C VAL A 173 13.72 -39.79 60.62
N GLN A 174 12.56 -40.45 60.74
CA GLN A 174 12.26 -41.36 61.86
C GLN A 174 11.22 -42.45 61.47
N LYS A 175 11.40 -43.63 62.06
CA LYS A 175 10.95 -44.97 61.67
C LYS A 175 9.96 -45.53 62.69
N VAL A 176 8.79 -46.07 62.30
CA VAL A 176 8.04 -47.13 63.04
C VAL A 176 7.17 -47.96 62.05
N VAL A 177 6.87 -49.19 62.46
CA VAL A 177 6.57 -50.46 61.77
C VAL A 177 5.06 -50.79 61.56
N LEU A 178 4.79 -51.50 60.45
CA LEU A 178 3.76 -52.51 60.06
C LEU A 178 2.39 -52.60 60.78
N VAL A 179 1.32 -52.82 60.00
CA VAL A 179 0.70 -54.15 59.74
C VAL A 179 -0.35 -54.07 58.62
N SER A 180 -0.41 -55.18 57.87
CA SER A 180 -1.19 -55.56 56.69
C SER A 180 -2.68 -55.19 56.61
N SER A 181 -3.17 -55.08 55.37
CA SER A 181 -4.21 -56.00 54.87
C SER A 181 -4.22 -56.04 53.35
N ALA A 182 -4.27 -57.25 52.81
CA ALA A 182 -4.33 -57.56 51.38
C ALA A 182 -5.78 -57.62 50.92
N SER A 183 -6.04 -57.21 49.67
CA SER A 183 -7.12 -57.83 48.89
C SER A 183 -6.86 -57.67 47.39
N ASP A 184 -6.64 -58.84 46.80
CA ASP A 184 -6.73 -59.32 45.43
C ASP A 184 -6.94 -58.37 44.24
N ILE A 185 -6.04 -58.52 43.26
CA ILE A 185 -6.27 -58.29 41.83
C ILE A 185 -6.44 -59.69 41.20
N PRO A 186 -7.25 -59.87 40.15
CA PRO A 186 -6.60 -59.93 38.82
C PRO A 186 -7.42 -59.21 37.73
N VAL A 187 -6.79 -58.32 36.98
CA VAL A 187 -6.35 -58.52 35.57
C VAL A 187 -7.49 -58.84 34.61
N GLN A 188 -7.81 -57.88 33.73
CA GLN A 188 -7.98 -58.14 32.30
C GLN A 188 -7.67 -56.88 31.47
N SER A 189 -6.81 -57.08 30.47
CA SER A 189 -6.48 -56.26 29.30
C SER A 189 -6.46 -57.26 28.13
N PRO A 190 -6.42 -56.90 26.83
CA PRO A 190 -6.53 -55.61 26.14
C PRO A 190 -7.65 -55.67 25.06
N ARG A 191 -7.61 -54.75 24.08
CA ARG A 191 -8.30 -54.72 22.76
C ARG A 191 -9.49 -53.75 22.72
N THR A 192 -9.66 -52.90 21.73
CA THR A 192 -9.12 -52.83 20.37
C THR A 192 -9.31 -51.40 19.85
N SER A 193 -8.38 -50.93 19.04
CA SER A 193 -8.55 -49.79 18.14
C SER A 193 -9.87 -49.90 17.37
N GLU A 194 -10.57 -48.79 17.19
CA GLU A 194 -11.17 -48.49 15.89
C GLU A 194 -11.43 -46.99 15.75
N ILE A 195 -10.72 -46.44 14.76
CA ILE A 195 -10.98 -45.19 14.08
C ILE A 195 -12.44 -45.15 13.64
N SER A 196 -13.11 -44.02 13.85
CA SER A 196 -14.31 -43.66 13.12
C SER A 196 -14.14 -42.25 12.54
N ILE A 197 -13.59 -42.22 11.33
CA ILE A 197 -14.03 -41.28 10.29
C ILE A 197 -14.97 -42.12 9.42
N PRO A 198 -16.18 -41.65 9.13
CA PRO A 198 -16.52 -41.59 7.71
C PRO A 198 -17.43 -40.42 7.30
N ALA A 199 -17.15 -39.96 6.07
CA ALA A 199 -18.10 -39.51 5.06
C ALA A 199 -18.68 -38.09 5.27
N VAL A 200 -18.55 -37.12 4.37
CA VAL A 200 -18.53 -37.22 2.90
C VAL A 200 -17.72 -36.04 2.35
N LEU A 201 -16.48 -36.32 1.98
CA LEU A 201 -15.73 -35.63 0.94
C LEU A 201 -16.24 -36.20 -0.38
N ASP A 202 -17.26 -35.59 -0.99
CA ASP A 202 -17.69 -35.96 -2.35
C ASP A 202 -18.56 -34.91 -3.07
N LYS A 203 -18.32 -33.61 -2.83
CA LYS A 203 -18.95 -32.54 -3.63
C LYS A 203 -17.96 -31.44 -4.03
N THR A 204 -16.93 -31.85 -4.75
CA THR A 204 -16.28 -31.03 -5.78
C THR A 204 -15.92 -32.00 -6.88
N ILE A 205 -16.68 -31.97 -7.99
CA ILE A 205 -16.34 -32.38 -9.38
C ILE A 205 -17.69 -32.57 -10.09
N THR A 206 -18.39 -31.47 -10.40
CA THR A 206 -19.24 -31.33 -11.61
C THR A 206 -19.80 -29.90 -11.61
N GLU A 207 -19.09 -28.96 -12.26
CA GLU A 207 -19.64 -27.74 -12.88
C GLU A 207 -18.49 -26.92 -13.51
N LEU A 208 -17.76 -27.56 -14.44
CA LEU A 208 -16.72 -26.90 -15.24
C LEU A 208 -16.82 -27.35 -16.70
N ALA A 209 -18.04 -27.29 -17.26
CA ALA A 209 -18.32 -27.72 -18.63
C ALA A 209 -19.33 -26.87 -19.41
N ASP A 210 -19.64 -25.63 -18.98
CA ASP A 210 -20.66 -24.80 -19.65
C ASP A 210 -20.20 -23.39 -20.11
N TRP A 211 -18.90 -23.22 -20.43
CA TRP A 211 -18.40 -21.97 -21.05
C TRP A 211 -17.38 -22.22 -22.18
N LEU A 212 -17.67 -23.18 -23.07
CA LEU A 212 -17.14 -23.18 -24.45
C LEU A 212 -18.21 -22.63 -25.40
#